data_AF-A0A6J4QQ11-F1
#
_entry.id   AF-A0A6J4QQ11-F1
#
_cell.length_a   1.000
_cell.length_b   1.000
_cell.length_c   1.000
_cell.angle_alpha   90.00
_cell.angle_beta   90.00
_cell.angle_gamma   90.00
#
_symmetry.space_group_name_H-M   'P 1'
#
loop_
_entity.id
_entity.type
_entity.pdbx_description
1 polymer ?
#
loop_
_entity_poly.entity_id
_entity_poly.type
_entity_poly.pdbx_seq_one_letter_code
_entity_poly.pdbx_strand_id
1 'polypeptide(L)' 'DRRVETLFPLREAQHRQKVRRLLDLQLSDTANAWELNADGSYTRLRPEEGNAPLDSQALLLEEPF' A
#
# COMPACT_ATOMS: atom_id res chain seq x y z
N ASP A 1 16.11 15.43 -15.86
CA ASP A 1 16.03 16.17 -14.59
C ASP A 1 15.69 17.63 -14.85
N ARG A 2 14.39 17.98 -14.80
CA ARG A 2 13.84 19.31 -15.20
C ARG A 2 12.61 19.69 -14.37
N ARG A 3 12.32 18.96 -13.30
CA ARG A 3 11.12 19.16 -12.48
C ARG A 3 11.50 19.88 -11.20
N VAL A 4 10.65 20.82 -10.77
CA VAL A 4 10.71 21.38 -9.41
C VAL A 4 9.74 20.57 -8.57
N GLU A 5 10.26 19.84 -7.60
CA GLU A 5 9.49 18.98 -6.71
C GLU A 5 9.53 19.55 -5.28
N THR A 6 8.51 19.27 -4.47
CA THR A 6 8.49 19.66 -3.05
C THR A 6 8.04 18.50 -2.18
N LEU A 7 8.60 18.45 -0.97
CA LEU A 7 8.24 17.50 0.08
C LEU A 7 7.96 18.28 1.35
N PHE A 8 7.05 17.78 2.18
CA PHE A 8 6.76 18.38 3.48
C PHE A 8 6.69 17.31 4.57
N PRO A 9 7.13 17.63 5.80
CA PRO A 9 7.08 16.70 6.91
C PRO A 9 5.66 16.60 7.49
N LEU A 10 5.27 15.40 7.88
CA LEU A 10 4.09 15.17 8.72
C LEU A 10 4.46 15.41 10.19
N ARG A 11 4.22 16.62 10.68
CA ARG A 11 4.67 17.06 12.03
C ARG A 11 3.86 16.46 13.17
N GLU A 12 2.57 16.26 12.98
CA GLU A 12 1.70 15.69 14.02
C GLU A 12 1.76 14.17 14.03
N ALA A 13 1.82 13.58 15.23
CA ALA A 13 1.90 12.13 15.41
C ALA A 13 0.68 11.42 14.80
N GLN A 14 -0.52 11.99 14.96
CA GLN A 14 -1.75 11.46 14.39
C GLN A 14 -1.70 11.32 12.86
N HIS A 15 -1.10 12.28 12.14
CA HIS A 15 -0.97 12.20 10.69
C HIS A 15 0.02 11.13 10.26
N ARG A 16 1.14 10.99 10.98
CA ARG A 16 2.09 9.90 10.72
C ARG A 16 1.46 8.53 10.95
N GLN A 17 0.65 8.38 12.01
CA GLN A 17 -0.06 7.14 12.30
C GLN A 17 -1.10 6.81 11.21
N LYS A 18 -1.88 7.81 10.76
CA LYS A 18 -2.84 7.64 9.66
C LYS A 18 -2.15 7.19 8.36
N VAL A 19 -1.05 7.86 7.97
CA VAL A 19 -0.29 7.46 6.78
C VAL A 19 0.36 6.09 6.95
N ARG A 20 0.88 5.76 8.13
CA ARG A 20 1.42 4.42 8.41
C ARG A 20 0.35 3.34 8.22
N ARG A 21 -0.82 3.51 8.83
CA ARG A 21 -1.94 2.56 8.68
C ARG A 21 -2.39 2.41 7.24
N LEU A 22 -2.43 3.51 6.47
CA LEU A 22 -2.72 3.45 5.04
C LEU A 22 -1.67 2.63 4.29
N LEU A 23 -0.38 2.91 4.50
CA LEU A 23 0.70 2.17 3.84
C LEU A 23 0.70 0.69 4.23
N ASP A 24 0.46 0.37 5.50
CA ASP A 24 0.37 -1.01 5.98
C ASP A 24 -0.80 -1.75 5.29
N LEU A 25 -1.96 -1.10 5.16
CA LEU A 25 -3.11 -1.65 4.43
C LEU A 25 -2.78 -1.89 2.95
N GLN A 26 -2.19 -0.90 2.26
CA GLN A 26 -1.83 -1.03 0.84
C GLN A 26 -0.79 -2.14 0.59
N LEU A 27 0.17 -2.31 1.51
CA LEU A 27 1.19 -3.36 1.42
C LEU A 27 0.65 -4.75 1.77
N SER A 28 -0.49 -4.85 2.45
CA SER A 28 -1.15 -6.12 2.77
C SER A 28 -2.05 -6.66 1.66
N ASP A 29 -2.17 -5.95 0.53
CA ASP A 29 -3.03 -6.33 -0.58
C ASP A 29 -2.56 -7.66 -1.21
N THR A 30 -3.49 -8.61 -1.31
CA THR A 30 -3.25 -9.92 -1.93
C THR A 30 -4.22 -10.19 -3.09
N ALA A 31 -5.12 -9.26 -3.38
CA ALA A 31 -6.08 -9.34 -4.48
C ALA A 31 -5.49 -8.78 -5.79
N ASN A 32 -4.79 -7.65 -5.69
CA ASN A 32 -4.40 -6.79 -6.80
C ASN A 32 -2.88 -6.54 -6.86
N ALA A 33 -2.13 -6.76 -5.78
CA ALA A 33 -0.71 -6.46 -5.70
C ALA A 33 0.19 -7.29 -6.66
N TRP A 34 1.28 -6.65 -7.07
CA TRP A 34 2.39 -7.25 -7.83
C TRP A 34 3.71 -6.91 -7.16
N GLU A 35 4.58 -7.90 -7.03
CA GLU A 35 5.94 -7.73 -6.54
C GLU A 35 6.92 -7.58 -7.70
N LEU A 36 7.78 -6.57 -7.62
CA LEU A 36 8.88 -6.35 -8.55
C LEU A 36 10.08 -7.17 -8.09
N ASN A 37 10.48 -8.14 -8.90
CA ASN A 37 11.66 -8.97 -8.64
C ASN A 37 12.95 -8.22 -9.01
N ALA A 38 14.08 -8.69 -8.48
CA ALA A 38 15.39 -8.09 -8.72
C ALA A 38 15.83 -8.13 -10.21
N ASP A 39 15.28 -9.03 -11.01
CA ASP A 39 15.52 -9.13 -12.46
C ASP A 39 14.62 -8.21 -13.30
N GLY A 40 13.74 -7.43 -12.65
CA GLY A 40 12.80 -6.53 -13.31
C GLY A 40 11.49 -7.19 -13.74
N SER A 41 11.31 -8.49 -13.52
CA SER A 41 10.03 -9.17 -13.74
C SER A 41 9.03 -8.85 -12.63
N TYR A 42 7.74 -8.98 -12.94
CA TYR A 42 6.67 -8.80 -11.96
C TYR A 42 5.98 -10.13 -11.67
N THR A 43 5.82 -10.45 -10.39
CA THR A 43 5.02 -11.60 -9.93
C THR A 43 3.75 -11.07 -9.27
N ARG A 44 2.58 -11.56 -9.71
CA ARG A 44 1.32 -11.20 -9.04
C ARG A 44 1.27 -11.89 -7.68
N LEU A 45 1.06 -11.13 -6.61
CA LEU A 45 0.83 -11.69 -5.29
C LEU A 45 -0.53 -12.40 -5.27
N ARG A 46 -0.58 -13.49 -4.51
CA ARG A 46 -1.79 -14.29 -4.29
C ARG A 46 -1.95 -14.49 -2.79
N PRO A 47 -3.19 -14.65 -2.31
CA PRO A 47 -3.42 -15.01 -0.93
C PRO A 47 -2.74 -16.35 -0.62
N GLU A 48 -2.27 -16.51 0.61
CA GLU A 48 -1.83 -17.83 1.08
C GLU A 48 -2.97 -18.85 1.02
N GLU A 49 -2.62 -20.13 0.95
CA GLU A 49 -3.61 -21.20 0.86
C GLU A 49 -4.58 -21.16 2.04
N GLY A 50 -5.89 -21.14 1.74
CA GLY A 50 -6.96 -21.05 2.75
C GLY A 50 -7.34 -19.63 3.16
N ASN A 51 -6.57 -18.60 2.77
CA ASN A 51 -6.90 -17.21 3.06
C ASN A 51 -7.76 -16.58 1.96
N ALA A 52 -8.71 -15.74 2.36
CA ALA A 52 -9.47 -14.90 1.43
C ALA A 52 -8.57 -13.78 0.87
N PRO A 53 -8.79 -13.33 -0.38
CA PRO A 53 -8.07 -12.19 -0.91
C PRO A 53 -8.39 -10.91 -0.13
N LEU A 54 -7.34 -10.15 0.17
CA LEU A 54 -7.43 -8.82 0.76
C LEU A 54 -7.33 -7.79 -0.37
N ASP A 55 -8.43 -7.08 -0.62
CA ASP A 55 -8.47 -5.91 -1.50
C ASP A 55 -8.36 -4.63 -0.66
N SER A 56 -7.18 -4.03 -0.69
CA SER A 56 -6.85 -2.86 0.14
C SER A 56 -7.68 -1.63 -0.21
N GLN A 57 -8.12 -1.49 -1.47
CA GLN A 57 -8.89 -0.35 -1.95
C GLN A 57 -10.36 -0.50 -1.59
N ALA A 58 -10.92 -1.71 -1.70
CA ALA A 58 -12.26 -2.02 -1.22
C ALA A 58 -12.38 -1.77 0.30
N LEU A 59 -11.43 -2.27 1.09
CA LEU A 59 -11.40 -2.05 2.54
C LEU A 59 -11.29 -0.57 2.90
N LEU A 60 -10.50 0.22 2.15
CA LEU A 60 -10.37 1.65 2.38
C LEU A 60 -11.69 2.42 2.17
N LEU A 61 -12.55 1.95 1.25
CA LEU A 61 -13.86 2.55 1.01
C LEU A 61 -14.86 2.24 2.14
N GLU A 62 -14.76 1.06 2.74
CA GLU A 62 -15.63 0.61 3.83
C GLU A 62 -15.21 1.19 5.19
N GLU A 63 -13.90 1.25 5.45
CA GLU A 63 -13.31 1.73 6.71
C GLU A 63 -12.37 2.92 6.49
N PRO A 64 -12.90 4.11 6.15
CA PRO A 64 -12.07 5.31 6.00
C PRO A 64 -11.53 5.79 7.36
N PHE A 65 -10.25 6.19 7.39
CA PHE A 65 -9.56 6.67 8.60
C PHE A 65 -10.02 8.05 9.07
#